data_AF-A0A259IY68-F1
#
_entry.id   AF-A0A259IY68-F1
#
_cell.length_a   1.000
_cell.length_b   1.000
_cell.length_c   1.000
_cell.angle_alpha   90.00
_cell.angle_beta   90.00
_cell.angle_gamma   90.00
#
_symmetry.space_group_name_H-M   'P 1'
#
loop_
_entity.id
_entity.type
_entity.pdbx_description
1 polymer ?
#
loop_
_entity_poly.entity_id
_entity_poly.type
_entity_poly.pdbx_seq_one_letter_code
_entity_poly.pdbx_strand_id
1 'polypeptide(L)'
;PRPSAALDVLDVAPLPPLLALHLAACGGKLPQALPAHAAVTATGLLYADRDVMIPAMDWPEGVHDRNAAGTLIAEGGIICSARATGPTFEAARAGVEQRLAAVRRLTGLAA
;
A
#
# COMPACT_ATOMS: atom_id res chain seq x y z
N PRO A 1 -16.17 6.25 -14.74
CA PRO A 1 -15.62 5.61 -13.50
C PRO A 1 -14.09 5.71 -13.55
N ARG A 2 -13.43 6.04 -12.43
CA ARG A 2 -11.97 6.15 -12.35
C ARG A 2 -11.40 5.04 -11.46
N PRO A 3 -10.13 4.62 -11.65
CA PRO A 3 -9.50 3.66 -10.75
C PRO A 3 -9.52 4.15 -9.29
N SER A 4 -9.65 3.21 -8.36
CA SER A 4 -9.60 3.51 -6.92
C SER A 4 -8.17 3.86 -6.51
N ALA A 5 -8.03 4.56 -5.37
CA ALA A 5 -6.72 4.87 -4.81
C ALA A 5 -5.93 3.63 -4.40
N ALA A 6 -6.63 2.53 -4.08
CA ALA A 6 -6.06 1.24 -3.72
C ALA A 6 -5.94 0.27 -4.91
N LEU A 7 -5.85 0.77 -6.15
CA LEU A 7 -5.71 -0.09 -7.34
C LEU A 7 -4.47 -0.97 -7.26
N ASP A 8 -3.42 -0.48 -6.61
CA ASP A 8 -2.13 -1.14 -6.40
C ASP A 8 -2.24 -2.46 -5.61
N VAL A 9 -3.32 -2.68 -4.84
CA VAL A 9 -3.57 -3.97 -4.17
C VAL A 9 -3.92 -5.08 -5.18
N LEU A 10 -4.51 -4.69 -6.31
CA LEU A 10 -4.89 -5.57 -7.42
C LEU A 10 -3.83 -5.59 -8.53
N ASP A 11 -3.00 -4.55 -8.62
CA ASP A 11 -1.96 -4.41 -9.66
C ASP A 11 -0.69 -5.20 -9.29
N VAL A 12 -0.85 -6.52 -9.25
CA VAL A 12 0.18 -7.50 -8.84
C VAL A 12 0.38 -8.57 -9.90
N ALA A 13 1.62 -9.06 -10.04
CA ALA A 13 1.92 -10.16 -10.95
C ALA A 13 1.08 -11.40 -10.58
N PRO A 14 0.55 -12.17 -11.55
CA PRO A 14 0.83 -12.09 -12.99
C PRO A 14 -0.10 -11.15 -13.80
N LEU A 15 -0.94 -10.32 -13.16
CA LEU A 15 -1.83 -9.42 -13.88
C LEU A 15 -1.04 -8.38 -14.69
N PRO A 16 -1.48 -8.05 -15.92
CA PRO A 16 -0.93 -6.90 -16.64
C PRO A 16 -1.31 -5.59 -15.92
N PRO A 17 -0.54 -4.50 -16.10
CA PRO A 17 -0.78 -3.24 -15.41
C PRO A 17 -2.23 -2.75 -15.55
N LEU A 18 -2.94 -2.64 -14.43
CA LEU A 18 -4.38 -2.38 -14.44
C LEU A 18 -4.73 -1.00 -14.99
N LEU A 19 -3.86 0.00 -14.78
CA LEU A 19 -4.03 1.32 -15.41
C LEU A 19 -3.94 1.24 -16.94
N ALA A 20 -3.02 0.43 -17.47
CA ALA A 20 -2.91 0.24 -18.92
C ALA A 20 -4.14 -0.47 -19.49
N LEU A 21 -4.67 -1.48 -18.79
CA LEU A 21 -5.94 -2.12 -19.15
C LEU A 21 -7.11 -1.14 -19.11
N HIS A 22 -7.18 -0.26 -18.11
CA HIS A 22 -8.20 0.78 -18.02
C HIS A 22 -8.15 1.72 -19.24
N LEU A 23 -6.97 2.20 -19.61
CA LEU A 23 -6.79 3.07 -20.78
C LEU A 23 -7.13 2.36 -22.08
N ALA A 24 -6.72 1.09 -22.24
CA ALA A 24 -7.08 0.28 -23.41
C ALA A 24 -8.60 0.08 -23.52
N ALA A 25 -9.27 -0.17 -22.38
CA ALA A 25 -10.72 -0.32 -22.31
C ALA A 25 -11.46 0.97 -22.70
N CYS A 26 -10.96 2.15 -22.30
CA CYS A 26 -11.48 3.44 -22.77
C CYS A 26 -11.40 3.58 -24.30
N GLY A 27 -10.42 2.93 -24.94
CA GLY A 27 -10.28 2.83 -26.40
C GLY A 27 -11.00 1.62 -27.04
N GLY A 28 -11.87 0.93 -26.30
CA GLY A 28 -12.65 -0.20 -26.80
C GLY A 28 -11.89 -1.54 -26.87
N LYS A 29 -10.71 -1.65 -26.25
CA LYS A 29 -9.88 -2.86 -26.24
C LYS A 29 -9.92 -3.52 -24.87
N LEU A 30 -10.60 -4.65 -24.78
CA LEU A 30 -10.65 -5.47 -23.56
C LEU A 30 -9.80 -6.73 -23.72
N PRO A 31 -9.11 -7.20 -22.67
CA PRO A 31 -8.44 -8.49 -22.71
C PRO A 31 -9.50 -9.60 -22.80
N GLN A 32 -9.18 -10.68 -23.52
CA GLN A 32 -10.07 -11.84 -23.63
C GLN A 32 -10.17 -12.61 -22.30
N ALA A 33 -9.09 -12.63 -21.53
CA ALA A 33 -9.03 -13.21 -20.20
C ALA A 33 -7.95 -12.49 -19.36
N LEU A 34 -8.09 -12.58 -18.04
CA LEU A 34 -7.06 -12.17 -17.09
C LEU A 34 -6.45 -13.42 -16.44
N PRO A 35 -5.14 -13.42 -16.14
CA PRO A 35 -4.52 -14.52 -15.43
C PRO A 35 -5.07 -14.62 -13.99
N ALA A 36 -5.18 -15.85 -13.48
CA ALA A 36 -5.58 -16.08 -12.10
C ALA A 36 -4.43 -15.70 -11.14
N HIS A 37 -4.76 -14.94 -10.09
CA HIS A 37 -3.84 -14.64 -8.99
C HIS A 37 -4.22 -15.51 -7.79
N ALA A 38 -3.39 -16.51 -7.47
CA ALA A 38 -3.68 -17.47 -6.41
C ALA A 38 -3.34 -16.98 -4.99
N ALA A 39 -2.57 -15.90 -4.88
CA ALA A 39 -2.20 -15.30 -3.61
C ALA A 39 -3.21 -14.22 -3.18
N VAL A 40 -3.14 -13.84 -1.91
CA VAL A 40 -3.90 -12.74 -1.33
C VAL A 40 -2.95 -11.56 -1.12
N THR A 41 -3.32 -10.40 -1.65
CA THR A 41 -2.61 -9.14 -1.40
C THR A 41 -3.46 -8.25 -0.50
N ALA A 42 -2.85 -7.70 0.54
CA ALA A 42 -3.46 -6.75 1.45
C ALA A 42 -2.70 -5.42 1.42
N THR A 43 -3.42 -4.32 1.61
CA THR A 43 -2.86 -2.98 1.82
C THR A 43 -3.45 -2.39 3.10
N GLY A 44 -2.66 -1.61 3.83
CA GLY A 44 -3.07 -0.93 5.06
C GLY A 44 -2.43 0.43 5.19
N LEU A 45 -3.04 1.31 5.97
CA LEU A 45 -2.61 2.69 6.19
C LEU A 45 -2.17 2.86 7.64
N LEU A 46 -1.06 3.57 7.85
CA LEU A 46 -0.67 4.07 9.18
C LEU A 46 -1.13 5.52 9.31
N TYR A 47 -1.98 5.77 10.29
CA TYR A 47 -2.39 7.10 10.69
C TYR A 47 -1.57 7.58 11.90
N ALA A 48 -1.31 8.88 11.95
CA ALA A 48 -0.70 9.53 13.10
C ALA A 48 -1.70 9.62 14.26
N ASP A 49 -1.33 9.11 15.44
CA ASP A 49 -2.15 9.22 16.66
C ASP A 49 -1.86 10.50 17.47
N ARG A 50 -0.89 11.29 17.00
CA ARG A 50 -0.53 12.63 17.46
C ARG A 50 0.29 13.31 16.38
N ASP A 51 0.53 14.60 16.51
CA ASP A 51 1.46 15.32 15.64
C ASP A 51 2.84 14.64 15.64
N VAL A 52 3.34 14.34 14.44
CA VAL A 52 4.61 13.63 14.25
C VAL A 52 5.42 14.27 13.13
N MET A 53 6.69 14.55 13.42
CA MET A 53 7.65 14.93 12.39
C MET A 53 8.33 13.66 11.88
N ILE A 54 8.29 13.44 10.56
CA ILE A 54 8.89 12.26 9.95
C ILE A 54 10.41 12.32 10.11
N PRO A 55 11.04 11.33 10.77
CA PRO A 55 12.48 11.32 10.93
C PRO A 55 13.18 10.97 9.62
N ALA A 56 14.48 11.29 9.53
CA ALA A 56 15.34 10.68 8.53
C ALA A 56 15.48 9.18 8.86
N MET A 57 14.91 8.31 8.03
CA MET A 57 14.92 6.87 8.26
C MET A 57 14.91 6.10 6.93
N ASP A 58 15.46 4.89 6.97
CA ASP A 58 15.25 3.92 5.91
C ASP A 58 13.85 3.31 6.04
N TRP A 59 13.04 3.52 5.01
CA TRP A 59 11.68 2.99 4.97
C TRP A 59 11.71 1.46 4.80
N PRO A 60 10.98 0.69 5.63
CA PRO A 60 10.90 -0.75 5.48
C PRO A 60 10.41 -1.19 4.09
N GLU A 61 10.88 -2.34 3.64
CA GLU A 61 10.43 -2.91 2.36
C GLU A 61 8.92 -3.16 2.36
N GLY A 62 8.26 -2.83 1.23
CA GLY A 62 6.81 -2.94 1.09
C GLY A 62 6.01 -1.80 1.74
N VAL A 63 6.69 -0.75 2.23
CA VAL A 63 6.06 0.53 2.59
C VAL A 63 6.08 1.47 1.39
N HIS A 64 4.92 2.05 1.11
CA HIS A 64 4.62 2.95 -0.01
C HIS A 64 4.09 4.31 0.51
N ASP A 65 3.86 5.27 -0.39
CA ASP A 65 3.38 6.62 -0.05
C ASP A 65 4.19 7.32 1.05
N ARG A 66 5.51 7.26 0.90
CA ARG A 66 6.48 7.71 1.90
C ARG A 66 6.55 9.23 1.96
N ASN A 67 6.42 9.78 3.15
CA ASN A 67 6.66 11.21 3.40
C ASN A 67 8.15 11.54 3.50
N ALA A 68 8.54 12.75 3.11
CA ALA A 68 9.92 13.21 3.22
C ALA A 68 10.31 13.46 4.68
N ALA A 69 11.59 13.29 5.02
CA ALA A 69 12.11 13.64 6.33
C ALA A 69 11.86 15.12 6.66
N GLY A 70 11.49 15.43 7.90
CA GLY A 70 11.11 16.77 8.35
C GLY A 70 9.64 17.15 8.06
N THR A 71 8.88 16.32 7.34
CA THR A 71 7.44 16.55 7.14
C THR A 71 6.70 16.46 8.46
N LEU A 72 5.94 17.49 8.83
CA LEU A 72 5.02 17.44 9.96
C LEU A 72 3.67 16.86 9.50
N ILE A 73 3.24 15.78 10.13
CA ILE A 73 1.93 15.16 9.92
C ILE A 73 1.12 15.39 11.19
N ALA A 74 0.00 16.09 11.05
CA ALA A 74 -0.92 16.32 12.16
C ALA A 74 -1.61 15.02 12.60
N GLU A 75 -2.10 14.98 13.83
CA GLU A 75 -2.98 13.92 14.31
C GLU A 75 -4.10 13.58 13.30
N GLY A 76 -4.32 12.29 13.06
CA GLY A 76 -5.27 11.76 12.07
C GLY A 76 -4.76 11.80 10.63
N GLY A 77 -3.59 12.39 10.36
CA GLY A 77 -2.95 12.38 9.05
C GLY A 77 -2.36 11.02 8.68
N ILE A 78 -2.25 10.73 7.38
CA ILE A 78 -1.67 9.48 6.88
C ILE A 78 -0.15 9.59 6.80
N ILE A 79 0.55 8.65 7.42
CA ILE A 79 2.02 8.58 7.44
C ILE A 79 2.56 7.80 6.24
N CYS A 80 1.94 6.66 5.93
CA CYS A 80 2.31 5.81 4.81
C CYS A 80 1.25 4.73 4.57
N SER A 81 1.36 4.04 3.45
CA SER A 81 0.70 2.76 3.20
C SER A 81 1.70 1.62 3.27
N ALA A 82 1.25 0.41 3.59
CA ALA A 82 2.06 -0.81 3.49
C ALA A 82 1.28 -1.91 2.79
N ARG A 83 2.00 -2.70 2.01
CA ARG A 83 1.45 -3.81 1.24
C ARG A 83 2.18 -5.10 1.54
N ALA A 84 1.44 -6.20 1.59
CA ALA A 84 2.00 -7.53 1.67
C ALA A 84 1.13 -8.54 0.90
N THR A 85 1.80 -9.56 0.38
CA THR A 85 1.15 -10.67 -0.34
C THR A 85 1.48 -11.97 0.40
N GLY A 86 0.50 -12.85 0.55
CA GLY A 86 0.64 -14.12 1.22
C GLY A 86 -0.33 -15.17 0.68
N PRO A 87 -0.17 -16.45 1.06
CA PRO A 87 -1.04 -17.53 0.60
C PRO A 87 -2.45 -17.47 1.19
N THR A 88 -2.64 -16.72 2.30
CA THR A 88 -3.94 -16.53 2.95
C THR A 88 -4.15 -15.07 3.34
N PHE A 89 -5.39 -14.73 3.68
CA PHE A 89 -5.75 -13.42 4.21
C PHE A 89 -4.96 -13.09 5.49
N GLU A 90 -4.85 -14.03 6.41
CA GLU A 90 -4.15 -13.86 7.69
C GLU A 90 -2.66 -13.60 7.47
N ALA A 91 -2.03 -14.33 6.55
CA ALA A 91 -0.62 -14.14 6.21
C ALA A 91 -0.36 -12.77 5.58
N ALA A 92 -1.22 -12.34 4.64
CA ALA A 92 -1.12 -11.02 4.02
C ALA A 92 -1.34 -9.90 5.05
N ARG A 93 -2.38 -10.01 5.89
CA ARG A 93 -2.69 -9.05 6.95
C ARG A 93 -1.54 -8.93 7.96
N ALA A 94 -1.01 -10.04 8.45
CA ALA A 94 0.12 -10.05 9.39
C ALA A 94 1.36 -9.38 8.77
N GLY A 95 1.60 -9.58 7.47
CA GLY A 95 2.69 -8.93 6.75
C GLY A 95 2.52 -7.40 6.66
N VAL A 96 1.29 -6.90 6.48
CA VAL A 96 1.00 -5.46 6.53
C VAL A 96 1.22 -4.92 7.94
N GLU A 97 0.65 -5.59 8.95
CA GLU A 97 0.76 -5.18 10.36
C GLU A 97 2.21 -5.11 10.83
N GLN A 98 3.04 -6.09 10.46
CA GLN A 98 4.47 -6.09 10.78
C GLN A 98 5.19 -4.85 10.21
N ARG A 99 4.88 -4.46 8.98
CA ARG A 99 5.48 -3.30 8.31
C ARG A 99 5.02 -1.99 8.93
N LEU A 100 3.71 -1.83 9.16
CA LEU A 100 3.18 -0.64 9.81
C LEU A 100 3.70 -0.50 11.25
N ALA A 101 3.83 -1.60 11.99
CA ALA A 101 4.44 -1.59 13.33
C ALA A 101 5.92 -1.21 13.29
N ALA A 102 6.67 -1.61 12.25
CA ALA A 102 8.06 -1.18 12.07
C ALA A 102 8.14 0.34 11.84
N VAL A 103 7.29 0.90 10.98
CA VAL A 103 7.22 2.36 10.77
C VAL A 103 6.82 3.06 12.07
N ARG A 104 5.80 2.57 12.78
CA ARG A 104 5.31 3.14 14.05
C ARG A 104 6.43 3.29 15.09
N ARG A 105 7.30 2.27 15.20
CA ARG A 105 8.50 2.30 16.06
C ARG A 105 9.51 3.36 15.60
N LEU A 106 9.79 3.42 14.30
CA LEU A 106 10.75 4.39 13.75
C LEU A 106 10.28 5.84 13.91
N THR A 107 8.97 6.08 13.84
CA THR A 107 8.36 7.42 14.02
C THR A 107 8.11 7.79 15.49
N GLY A 108 8.39 6.90 16.45
CA GLY A 108 8.20 7.16 17.88
C GLY A 108 6.74 7.35 18.32
N LEU A 109 5.80 6.77 17.56
CA LEU A 109 4.39 6.70 17.95
C LEU A 109 4.20 5.58 18.99
N ALA A 110 3.06 5.58 19.71
CA ALA A 110 2.77 4.53 20.70
C ALA A 110 2.78 3.11 20.09
N ALA A 111 2.78 2.05 20.89
CA ALA A 111 2.65 0.68 20.35
C ALA A 111 1.19 0.33 20.06
#